data_AF-A0A8H2VSK3-F1
#
_entry.id   AF-A0A8H2VSK3-F1
#
_cell.length_a   1.000
_cell.length_b   1.000
_cell.length_c   1.000
_cell.angle_alpha   90.00
_cell.angle_beta   90.00
_cell.angle_gamma   90.00
#
_symmetry.space_group_name_H-M   'P 1'
#
loop_
_entity.id
_entity.type
_entity.pdbx_description
1 polymer ?
#
loop_
_entity_poly.entity_id
_entity_poly.type
_entity_poly.pdbx_seq_one_letter_code
_entity_poly.pdbx_strand_id
1 'polypeptide(L)'
;MVLIPCDNKVQIPEYAESQSPPAYTPYDTPTESIASSYPQDLSSLPSPSFSTASTSTYTPTTTAPPNIPISNAVSSCRSVFLSGPLKILDSVSSSSTITLFHHVTVTGPIRCSARVNLLDDVTVSGDVKASSPVTLDGREGKGGVVIMGTVKSSSSVEMRGNVYVQGDVKSSAKVLLEGVGGLVRVGGKVDASGPVTIRGAVEVGSVESSGKIVVESLETQRIVLGELESKGGMEIGGDVEVRDFKASGSVKINGKLHVHGNFTVHGNVKVQTGSELIVNGRRTIHGKLENA
;
A
#
# COMPACT_ATOMS: atom_id res chain seq x y z
N MET A 1 -1.69 35.25 55.49
CA MET A 1 -0.65 34.46 56.17
C MET A 1 -1.27 33.11 56.56
N VAL A 2 -1.07 32.09 55.72
CA VAL A 2 -1.23 30.66 56.05
C VAL A 2 -0.16 29.94 55.22
N LEU A 3 0.63 29.10 55.88
CA LEU A 3 1.81 28.40 55.38
C LEU A 3 1.48 26.91 55.13
N ILE A 4 1.85 26.40 53.92
CA ILE A 4 2.59 25.14 53.61
C ILE A 4 1.90 23.79 53.99
N PRO A 5 1.90 22.71 53.14
CA PRO A 5 3.12 22.18 52.50
C PRO A 5 3.10 21.74 51.03
N CYS A 6 4.25 22.02 50.42
CA CYS A 6 4.83 21.30 49.28
C CYS A 6 5.47 20.01 49.80
N ASP A 7 5.04 18.85 49.31
CA ASP A 7 5.90 17.68 49.05
C ASP A 7 5.06 16.58 48.42
N ASN A 8 5.24 16.35 47.13
CA ASN A 8 4.88 15.08 46.50
C ASN A 8 5.92 14.78 45.42
N LYS A 9 7.08 14.29 45.89
CA LYS A 9 8.03 13.58 45.04
C LYS A 9 7.37 12.27 44.62
N VAL A 10 6.96 12.18 43.36
CA VAL A 10 6.60 10.91 42.73
C VAL A 10 7.87 10.07 42.64
N GLN A 11 7.89 8.95 43.35
CA GLN A 11 8.90 7.90 43.22
C GLN A 11 8.86 7.32 41.81
N ILE A 12 10.01 7.35 41.13
CA ILE A 12 10.25 6.65 39.87
C ILE A 12 10.68 5.22 40.24
N PRO A 13 10.03 4.15 39.76
CA PRO A 13 10.52 2.81 39.96
C PRO A 13 11.76 2.57 39.08
N GLU A 14 12.83 2.14 39.72
CA GLU A 14 14.10 1.72 39.15
C GLU A 14 13.90 0.42 38.34
N TYR A 15 14.07 0.46 37.01
CA TYR A 15 14.09 -0.75 36.19
C TYR A 15 15.53 -1.24 36.02
N ALA A 16 15.79 -2.44 36.54
CA ALA A 16 17.06 -3.14 36.46
C ALA A 16 17.46 -3.46 35.01
N GLU A 17 18.75 -3.29 34.73
CA GLU A 17 19.41 -3.74 33.51
C GLU A 17 19.54 -5.28 33.43
N SER A 18 19.62 -5.75 32.19
CA SER A 18 20.23 -7.01 31.71
C SER A 18 19.40 -8.29 31.80
N GLN A 19 18.79 -8.68 30.67
CA GLN A 19 18.98 -10.01 30.08
C GLN A 19 18.97 -9.91 28.55
N SER A 20 20.05 -10.37 27.93
CA SER A 20 20.21 -10.57 26.49
C SER A 20 19.20 -11.58 25.94
N PRO A 21 18.72 -11.43 24.69
CA PRO A 21 17.78 -12.37 24.09
C PRO A 21 18.43 -13.76 23.89
N PRO A 22 17.67 -14.86 24.00
CA PRO A 22 18.22 -16.19 23.82
C PRO A 22 18.64 -16.45 22.37
N ALA A 23 19.71 -17.23 22.22
CA ALA A 23 20.33 -17.61 20.96
C ALA A 23 19.41 -18.48 20.09
N TYR A 24 19.44 -18.25 18.78
CA TYR A 24 18.81 -19.08 17.75
C TYR A 24 19.51 -20.46 17.67
N THR A 25 18.73 -21.56 17.72
CA THR A 25 19.17 -22.90 17.31
C THR A 25 18.20 -23.49 16.27
N PRO A 26 18.66 -24.05 15.14
CA PRO A 26 17.79 -24.54 14.08
C PRO A 26 17.48 -26.05 14.16
N TYR A 27 16.27 -26.41 13.70
CA TYR A 27 15.72 -27.74 13.40
C TYR A 27 15.48 -28.72 14.56
N ASP A 28 14.21 -29.12 14.72
CA ASP A 28 13.86 -30.48 15.11
C ASP A 28 12.62 -30.97 14.35
N THR A 29 12.80 -32.11 13.69
CA THR A 29 11.84 -32.86 12.89
C THR A 29 11.19 -33.90 13.81
N PRO A 30 9.86 -34.03 13.90
CA PRO A 30 9.28 -35.11 14.70
C PRO A 30 9.40 -36.43 13.92
N THR A 31 10.26 -37.31 14.43
CA THR A 31 10.33 -38.73 14.05
C THR A 31 9.47 -39.50 15.03
N GLU A 32 8.29 -39.96 14.61
CA GLU A 32 7.50 -40.91 15.41
C GLU A 32 8.00 -42.33 15.15
N SER A 33 8.59 -42.91 16.18
CA SER A 33 8.88 -44.34 16.31
C SER A 33 7.66 -45.08 16.83
N ILE A 34 7.15 -46.05 16.08
CA ILE A 34 6.41 -47.18 16.65
C ILE A 34 7.08 -48.46 16.19
N ALA A 35 7.73 -49.13 17.14
CA ALA A 35 8.18 -50.50 17.02
C ALA A 35 6.98 -51.45 17.10
N SER A 36 6.90 -52.41 16.18
CA SER A 36 6.22 -53.68 16.46
C SER A 36 6.81 -54.79 15.60
N SER A 37 7.06 -55.90 16.28
CA SER A 37 7.75 -57.12 15.92
C SER A 37 7.10 -57.92 14.77
N TYR A 38 7.94 -58.37 13.83
CA TYR A 38 7.64 -59.52 12.97
C TYR A 38 7.81 -60.83 13.74
N PRO A 39 7.00 -61.84 13.42
CA PRO A 39 7.62 -63.03 12.82
C PRO A 39 6.92 -63.51 11.54
N GLN A 40 7.65 -64.37 10.86
CA GLN A 40 7.42 -64.95 9.53
C GLN A 40 6.20 -65.87 9.47
N ASP A 41 5.50 -65.90 8.34
CA ASP A 41 5.34 -67.13 7.55
C ASP A 41 4.74 -66.80 6.16
N LEU A 42 5.37 -67.34 5.12
CA LEU A 42 4.94 -67.29 3.72
C LEU A 42 4.67 -68.74 3.32
N SER A 43 3.43 -69.21 3.45
CA SER A 43 2.90 -70.27 2.58
C SER A 43 1.45 -70.61 2.89
N SER A 44 0.71 -70.88 1.81
CA SER A 44 -0.56 -71.61 1.73
C SER A 44 -1.85 -70.82 2.02
N LEU A 45 -2.61 -70.51 0.96
CA LEU A 45 -3.94 -71.08 0.65
C LEU A 45 -4.73 -70.18 -0.35
N PRO A 46 -5.75 -70.74 -1.05
CA PRO A 46 -6.07 -70.45 -2.44
C PRO A 46 -7.09 -69.33 -2.62
N SER A 47 -7.19 -68.84 -3.86
CA SER A 47 -8.22 -67.89 -4.30
C SER A 47 -9.63 -68.48 -4.15
N PRO A 48 -10.59 -67.70 -3.63
CA PRO A 48 -12.00 -67.87 -3.95
C PRO A 48 -12.53 -66.64 -4.69
N SER A 49 -13.02 -66.87 -5.90
CA SER A 49 -13.86 -65.96 -6.65
C SER A 49 -15.27 -65.93 -6.04
N PHE A 50 -15.73 -64.79 -5.52
CA PHE A 50 -17.16 -64.48 -5.37
C PHE A 50 -17.45 -62.98 -5.49
N SER A 51 -18.64 -62.71 -6.03
CA SER A 51 -19.11 -61.49 -6.66
C SER A 51 -19.53 -60.36 -5.70
N THR A 52 -19.42 -59.14 -6.22
CA THR A 52 -20.28 -57.95 -6.00
C THR A 52 -20.87 -57.72 -4.60
N ALA A 53 -20.26 -56.80 -3.86
CA ALA A 53 -20.95 -55.93 -2.91
C ALA A 53 -20.30 -54.54 -2.90
N SER A 54 -21.08 -53.54 -3.28
CA SER A 54 -20.72 -52.13 -3.33
C SER A 54 -20.31 -51.66 -1.93
N THR A 55 -19.01 -51.54 -1.69
CA THR A 55 -18.49 -50.96 -0.45
C THR A 55 -18.21 -49.50 -0.70
N SER A 56 -19.05 -48.65 -0.11
CA SER A 56 -18.95 -47.20 -0.12
C SER A 56 -17.61 -46.79 0.52
N THR A 57 -16.60 -46.52 -0.29
CA THR A 57 -15.37 -45.89 0.18
C THR A 57 -15.71 -44.46 0.57
N TYR A 58 -15.78 -44.21 1.87
CA TYR A 58 -15.72 -42.86 2.43
C TYR A 58 -14.33 -42.31 2.10
N THR A 59 -14.19 -41.66 0.96
CA THR A 59 -13.03 -40.82 0.68
C THR A 59 -13.14 -39.62 1.62
N PRO A 60 -12.13 -39.34 2.47
CA PRO A 60 -12.11 -38.09 3.19
C PRO A 60 -12.14 -36.99 2.13
N THR A 61 -13.16 -36.13 2.17
CA THR A 61 -13.23 -34.91 1.40
C THR A 61 -12.08 -34.02 1.86
N THR A 62 -10.90 -34.22 1.28
CA THR A 62 -9.92 -33.15 1.11
C THR A 62 -10.65 -32.08 0.32
N THR A 63 -11.09 -31.03 1.01
CA THR A 63 -11.57 -29.79 0.41
C THR A 63 -10.46 -29.31 -0.53
N ALA A 64 -10.57 -29.66 -1.81
CA ALA A 64 -9.73 -29.10 -2.85
C ALA A 64 -9.81 -27.58 -2.69
N PRO A 65 -8.68 -26.86 -2.71
CA PRO A 65 -8.73 -25.40 -2.69
C PRO A 65 -9.68 -24.94 -3.81
N PRO A 66 -10.45 -23.86 -3.60
CA PRO A 66 -11.41 -23.40 -4.60
C PRO A 66 -10.71 -23.30 -5.95
N ASN A 67 -11.24 -23.99 -6.97
CA ASN A 67 -10.70 -23.96 -8.33
C ASN A 67 -10.96 -22.56 -8.92
N ILE A 68 -10.08 -21.62 -8.60
CA ILE A 68 -10.08 -20.27 -9.19
C ILE A 68 -9.74 -20.43 -10.67
N PRO A 69 -10.59 -19.96 -11.61
CA PRO A 69 -10.29 -19.96 -13.04
C PRO A 69 -8.91 -19.37 -13.32
N ILE A 70 -8.11 -20.08 -14.12
CA ILE A 70 -6.76 -19.67 -14.51
C ILE A 70 -6.75 -19.38 -16.00
N SER A 71 -6.18 -18.24 -16.39
CA SER A 71 -5.87 -17.87 -17.76
C SER A 71 -4.38 -17.58 -17.91
N ASN A 72 -3.85 -17.75 -19.12
CA ASN A 72 -2.49 -17.30 -19.47
C ASN A 72 -2.55 -15.81 -19.84
N ALA A 73 -1.90 -15.38 -20.92
CA ALA A 73 -1.99 -14.00 -21.39
C ALA A 73 -3.39 -13.66 -21.93
N VAL A 74 -3.90 -12.47 -21.60
CA VAL A 74 -5.14 -11.93 -22.17
C VAL A 74 -4.76 -10.76 -23.07
N SER A 75 -5.08 -10.85 -24.37
CA SER A 75 -4.83 -9.77 -25.33
C SER A 75 -6.06 -9.50 -26.18
N SER A 76 -6.45 -8.23 -26.32
CA SER A 76 -7.60 -7.82 -27.13
C SER A 76 -7.39 -6.46 -27.80
N CYS A 77 -7.93 -6.27 -29.00
CA CYS A 77 -8.01 -4.95 -29.63
C CYS A 77 -9.18 -4.10 -29.09
N ARG A 78 -10.09 -4.73 -28.34
CA ARG A 78 -11.27 -4.11 -27.73
C ARG A 78 -11.14 -4.07 -26.21
N SER A 79 -12.11 -3.43 -25.56
CA SER A 79 -12.17 -3.35 -24.11
C SER A 79 -12.17 -4.74 -23.47
N VAL A 80 -11.41 -4.88 -22.39
CA VAL A 80 -11.32 -6.11 -21.59
C VAL A 80 -12.00 -5.85 -20.26
N PHE A 81 -13.00 -6.66 -19.95
CA PHE A 81 -13.74 -6.63 -18.69
C PHE A 81 -13.60 -8.00 -18.04
N LEU A 82 -12.91 -8.06 -16.90
CA LEU A 82 -12.70 -9.31 -16.18
C LEU A 82 -13.19 -9.15 -14.75
N SER A 83 -14.08 -10.06 -14.35
CA SER A 83 -14.55 -10.21 -12.98
C SER A 83 -13.97 -11.49 -12.40
N GLY A 84 -13.49 -11.43 -11.17
CA GLY A 84 -13.03 -12.64 -10.48
C GLY A 84 -14.13 -13.38 -9.72
N PRO A 85 -13.74 -14.46 -9.00
CA PRO A 85 -12.35 -14.87 -8.77
C PRO A 85 -11.67 -15.34 -10.06
N LEU A 86 -10.51 -14.76 -10.40
CA LEU A 86 -9.77 -15.07 -11.64
C LEU A 86 -8.27 -14.86 -11.42
N LYS A 87 -7.46 -15.81 -11.91
CA LYS A 87 -6.00 -15.70 -11.92
C LYS A 87 -5.48 -15.68 -13.35
N ILE A 88 -4.64 -14.71 -13.66
CA ILE A 88 -4.00 -14.51 -14.97
C ILE A 88 -2.49 -14.66 -14.75
N LEU A 89 -1.89 -15.68 -15.37
CA LEU A 89 -0.49 -16.05 -15.14
C LEU A 89 0.52 -15.16 -15.89
N ASP A 90 0.07 -14.46 -16.92
CA ASP A 90 0.93 -13.62 -17.78
C ASP A 90 0.38 -12.19 -17.89
N SER A 91 0.81 -11.47 -18.93
CA SER A 91 0.41 -10.09 -19.18
C SER A 91 -1.05 -9.97 -19.64
N VAL A 92 -1.69 -8.87 -19.25
CA VAL A 92 -2.97 -8.41 -19.79
C VAL A 92 -2.72 -7.21 -20.69
N SER A 93 -3.11 -7.28 -21.95
CA SER A 93 -2.98 -6.17 -22.88
C SER A 93 -4.27 -5.84 -23.62
N SER A 94 -4.57 -4.54 -23.75
CA SER A 94 -5.68 -4.06 -24.58
C SER A 94 -5.34 -2.76 -25.31
N SER A 95 -5.84 -2.62 -26.53
CA SER A 95 -5.82 -1.35 -27.26
C SER A 95 -6.91 -0.36 -26.80
N SER A 96 -7.87 -0.82 -25.98
CA SER A 96 -8.93 -0.02 -25.40
C SER A 96 -8.94 -0.19 -23.88
N THR A 97 -10.07 0.05 -23.21
CA THR A 97 -10.13 0.07 -21.74
C THR A 97 -9.95 -1.32 -21.13
N ILE A 98 -9.17 -1.41 -20.05
CA ILE A 98 -9.09 -2.60 -19.20
C ILE A 98 -9.81 -2.29 -17.89
N THR A 99 -10.79 -3.11 -17.53
CA THR A 99 -11.45 -3.06 -16.21
C THR A 99 -11.33 -4.42 -15.55
N LEU A 100 -10.64 -4.48 -14.41
CA LEU A 100 -10.53 -5.66 -13.56
C LEU A 100 -11.27 -5.37 -12.26
N PHE A 101 -12.12 -6.30 -11.83
CA PHE A 101 -12.88 -6.12 -10.60
C PHE A 101 -13.20 -7.43 -9.87
N HIS A 102 -13.34 -7.36 -8.55
CA HIS A 102 -13.66 -8.48 -7.65
C HIS A 102 -12.66 -9.64 -7.70
N HIS A 103 -11.68 -9.70 -6.80
CA HIS A 103 -10.77 -10.85 -6.63
C HIS A 103 -10.04 -11.28 -7.91
N VAL A 104 -9.44 -10.33 -8.64
CA VAL A 104 -8.64 -10.65 -9.84
C VAL A 104 -7.15 -10.56 -9.50
N THR A 105 -6.40 -11.62 -9.81
CA THR A 105 -4.94 -11.65 -9.67
C THR A 105 -4.28 -11.71 -11.04
N VAL A 106 -3.36 -10.79 -11.32
CA VAL A 106 -2.55 -10.76 -12.54
C VAL A 106 -1.08 -10.82 -12.15
N THR A 107 -0.37 -11.88 -12.52
CA THR A 107 1.06 -12.01 -12.19
C THR A 107 1.96 -11.28 -13.19
N GLY A 108 1.50 -11.06 -14.42
CA GLY A 108 2.22 -10.29 -15.43
C GLY A 108 1.93 -8.78 -15.42
N PRO A 109 2.57 -8.03 -16.33
CA PRO A 109 2.31 -6.60 -16.49
C PRO A 109 0.98 -6.34 -17.21
N ILE A 110 0.33 -5.22 -16.89
CA ILE A 110 -0.86 -4.71 -17.56
C ILE A 110 -0.45 -3.58 -18.51
N ARG A 111 -0.82 -3.70 -19.80
CA ARG A 111 -0.54 -2.67 -20.82
C ARG A 111 -1.82 -2.25 -21.54
N CYS A 112 -2.11 -0.97 -21.51
CA CYS A 112 -3.35 -0.42 -22.07
C CYS A 112 -3.08 0.83 -22.91
N SER A 113 -3.63 0.90 -24.12
CA SER A 113 -3.56 2.13 -24.92
C SER A 113 -4.65 3.14 -24.56
N ALA A 114 -5.59 2.77 -23.69
CA ALA A 114 -6.63 3.65 -23.16
C ALA A 114 -6.58 3.69 -21.62
N ARG A 115 -7.72 3.53 -20.96
CA ARG A 115 -7.89 3.61 -19.50
C ARG A 115 -7.68 2.25 -18.83
N VAL A 116 -7.10 2.26 -17.63
CA VAL A 116 -7.06 1.08 -16.75
C VAL A 116 -7.86 1.38 -15.48
N ASN A 117 -8.82 0.52 -15.18
CA ASN A 117 -9.61 0.56 -13.96
C ASN A 117 -9.36 -0.73 -13.18
N LEU A 118 -8.74 -0.64 -12.01
CA LEU A 118 -8.59 -1.75 -11.07
C LEU A 118 -9.45 -1.44 -9.86
N LEU A 119 -10.42 -2.31 -9.59
CA LEU A 119 -11.49 -2.03 -8.64
C LEU A 119 -11.65 -3.23 -7.70
N ASP A 120 -11.75 -3.01 -6.40
CA ASP A 120 -12.29 -4.00 -5.44
C ASP A 120 -11.58 -5.37 -5.44
N ASP A 121 -10.53 -5.49 -4.64
CA ASP A 121 -9.65 -6.66 -4.52
C ASP A 121 -8.99 -7.10 -5.84
N VAL A 122 -8.02 -6.30 -6.30
CA VAL A 122 -7.24 -6.62 -7.50
C VAL A 122 -5.76 -6.60 -7.16
N THR A 123 -5.07 -7.71 -7.43
CA THR A 123 -3.63 -7.83 -7.23
C THR A 123 -2.91 -7.91 -8.58
N VAL A 124 -1.91 -7.06 -8.78
CA VAL A 124 -1.06 -7.04 -9.97
C VAL A 124 0.39 -7.17 -9.54
N SER A 125 1.06 -8.26 -9.89
CA SER A 125 2.47 -8.43 -9.54
C SER A 125 3.41 -7.67 -10.48
N GLY A 126 2.98 -7.39 -11.72
CA GLY A 126 3.76 -6.65 -12.70
C GLY A 126 3.51 -5.13 -12.72
N ASP A 127 4.13 -4.46 -13.68
CA ASP A 127 3.89 -3.04 -13.97
C ASP A 127 2.50 -2.80 -14.54
N VAL A 128 1.91 -1.64 -14.26
CA VAL A 128 0.69 -1.14 -14.92
C VAL A 128 1.04 0.06 -15.78
N LYS A 129 0.86 -0.06 -17.10
CA LYS A 129 1.17 1.00 -18.08
C LYS A 129 -0.06 1.35 -18.89
N ALA A 130 -0.46 2.62 -18.86
CA ALA A 130 -1.62 3.12 -19.61
C ALA A 130 -1.30 4.43 -20.37
N SER A 131 -1.84 4.57 -21.56
CA SER A 131 -1.75 5.84 -22.30
C SER A 131 -2.85 6.84 -21.92
N SER A 132 -3.92 6.40 -21.25
CA SER A 132 -4.96 7.26 -20.66
C SER A 132 -5.02 7.06 -19.14
N PRO A 133 -5.97 7.65 -18.39
CA PRO A 133 -5.97 7.61 -16.94
C PRO A 133 -5.92 6.18 -16.37
N VAL A 134 -5.23 6.05 -15.24
CA VAL A 134 -5.26 4.85 -14.40
C VAL A 134 -6.07 5.17 -13.15
N THR A 135 -7.11 4.40 -12.89
CA THR A 135 -7.93 4.49 -11.69
C THR A 135 -7.74 3.20 -10.89
N LEU A 136 -7.26 3.35 -9.65
CA LEU A 136 -7.11 2.29 -8.67
C LEU A 136 -8.07 2.60 -7.52
N ASP A 137 -9.07 1.76 -7.33
CA ASP A 137 -10.07 1.97 -6.29
C ASP A 137 -10.23 0.68 -5.48
N GLY A 138 -9.65 0.67 -4.28
CA GLY A 138 -9.79 -0.45 -3.35
C GLY A 138 -11.16 -0.54 -2.70
N ARG A 139 -12.00 0.50 -2.85
CA ARG A 139 -13.15 0.80 -1.99
C ARG A 139 -12.77 0.85 -0.51
N GLU A 140 -13.74 1.22 0.32
CA GLU A 140 -13.66 1.14 1.77
C GLU A 140 -14.03 -0.30 2.21
N GLY A 141 -13.21 -0.98 3.01
CA GLY A 141 -13.50 -2.31 3.54
C GLY A 141 -12.38 -3.35 3.35
N LYS A 142 -12.76 -4.63 3.16
CA LYS A 142 -11.81 -5.77 3.03
C LYS A 142 -11.17 -5.90 1.64
N GLY A 143 -11.67 -5.18 0.65
CA GLY A 143 -11.08 -5.11 -0.68
C GLY A 143 -9.92 -4.12 -0.72
N GLY A 144 -8.95 -4.37 -1.60
CA GLY A 144 -7.83 -3.47 -1.83
C GLY A 144 -7.21 -3.67 -3.21
N VAL A 145 -6.58 -2.62 -3.74
CA VAL A 145 -5.81 -2.76 -4.98
C VAL A 145 -4.33 -2.82 -4.64
N VAL A 146 -3.67 -3.91 -5.02
CA VAL A 146 -2.25 -4.16 -4.70
C VAL A 146 -1.47 -4.26 -5.99
N ILE A 147 -0.43 -3.43 -6.16
CA ILE A 147 0.45 -3.44 -7.32
C ILE A 147 1.89 -3.56 -6.84
N MET A 148 2.57 -4.64 -7.21
CA MET A 148 3.98 -4.83 -6.83
C MET A 148 4.94 -4.13 -7.79
N GLY A 149 4.49 -3.85 -9.02
CA GLY A 149 5.28 -3.11 -10.02
C GLY A 149 5.13 -1.59 -9.96
N THR A 150 5.60 -0.95 -11.02
CA THR A 150 5.46 0.50 -11.25
C THR A 150 4.14 0.81 -11.95
N VAL A 151 3.47 1.89 -11.54
CA VAL A 151 2.30 2.44 -12.24
C VAL A 151 2.74 3.61 -13.11
N LYS A 152 2.50 3.53 -14.41
CA LYS A 152 2.81 4.61 -15.37
C LYS A 152 1.57 4.97 -16.18
N SER A 153 1.21 6.25 -16.16
CA SER A 153 0.12 6.82 -16.95
C SER A 153 0.62 8.00 -17.78
N SER A 154 0.30 8.02 -19.07
CA SER A 154 0.51 9.22 -19.91
C SER A 154 -0.55 10.30 -19.69
N SER A 155 -1.51 10.07 -18.79
CA SER A 155 -2.52 11.03 -18.36
C SER A 155 -2.51 11.13 -16.83
N SER A 156 -3.66 11.07 -16.16
CA SER A 156 -3.75 11.10 -14.71
C SER A 156 -3.64 9.72 -14.04
N VAL A 157 -3.28 9.73 -12.76
CA VAL A 157 -3.39 8.55 -11.88
C VAL A 157 -4.27 8.93 -10.69
N GLU A 158 -5.27 8.10 -10.40
CA GLU A 158 -6.20 8.30 -9.30
C GLU A 158 -6.21 7.04 -8.43
N MET A 159 -5.96 7.19 -7.13
CA MET A 159 -5.89 6.11 -6.15
C MET A 159 -6.85 6.42 -5.01
N ARG A 160 -7.81 5.53 -4.75
CA ARG A 160 -8.88 5.76 -3.77
C ARG A 160 -9.10 4.54 -2.87
N GLY A 161 -9.39 4.78 -1.59
CA GLY A 161 -9.64 3.74 -0.60
C GLY A 161 -8.36 2.97 -0.23
N ASN A 162 -8.44 1.65 -0.18
CA ASN A 162 -7.29 0.79 0.15
C ASN A 162 -6.44 0.48 -1.09
N VAL A 163 -5.33 1.18 -1.28
CA VAL A 163 -4.43 0.96 -2.43
C VAL A 163 -2.99 0.87 -1.97
N TYR A 164 -2.30 -0.19 -2.36
CA TYR A 164 -0.88 -0.39 -2.11
C TYR A 164 -0.13 -0.50 -3.44
N VAL A 165 0.87 0.37 -3.64
CA VAL A 165 1.80 0.29 -4.77
C VAL A 165 3.21 0.17 -4.21
N GLN A 166 3.90 -0.93 -4.49
CA GLN A 166 5.27 -1.13 -4.03
C GLN A 166 6.27 -0.28 -4.81
N GLY A 167 6.09 -0.16 -6.12
CA GLY A 167 6.97 0.58 -7.02
C GLY A 167 6.69 2.09 -7.09
N ASP A 168 7.22 2.71 -8.15
CA ASP A 168 6.98 4.13 -8.45
C ASP A 168 5.58 4.36 -9.05
N VAL A 169 5.08 5.58 -8.93
CA VAL A 169 3.90 6.07 -9.64
C VAL A 169 4.32 7.25 -10.52
N LYS A 170 4.20 7.12 -11.84
CA LYS A 170 4.61 8.14 -12.82
C LYS A 170 3.41 8.60 -13.62
N SER A 171 3.14 9.90 -13.61
CA SER A 171 1.98 10.51 -14.26
C SER A 171 2.41 11.73 -15.08
N SER A 172 2.01 11.77 -16.35
CA SER A 172 2.24 12.96 -17.19
C SER A 172 1.24 14.09 -16.95
N ALA A 173 0.24 13.89 -16.08
CA ALA A 173 -0.74 14.91 -15.70
C ALA A 173 -0.92 14.96 -14.18
N LYS A 174 -2.16 15.07 -13.70
CA LYS A 174 -2.48 15.11 -12.26
C LYS A 174 -2.30 13.75 -11.58
N VAL A 175 -2.01 13.77 -10.28
CA VAL A 175 -2.10 12.59 -9.41
C VAL A 175 -3.05 12.90 -8.25
N LEU A 176 -3.99 12.00 -7.98
CA LEU A 176 -4.89 12.06 -6.85
C LEU A 176 -4.68 10.83 -5.96
N LEU A 177 -4.34 11.06 -4.69
CA LEU A 177 -4.24 10.03 -3.66
C LEU A 177 -5.29 10.33 -2.59
N GLU A 178 -6.29 9.46 -2.45
CA GLU A 178 -7.41 9.65 -1.54
C GLU A 178 -7.61 8.41 -0.66
N GLY A 179 -6.99 8.44 0.52
CA GLY A 179 -7.16 7.43 1.57
C GLY A 179 -8.31 7.74 2.52
N VAL A 180 -9.46 8.16 2.00
CA VAL A 180 -10.67 8.33 2.82
C VAL A 180 -11.32 6.95 2.99
N GLY A 181 -11.58 6.55 4.24
CA GLY A 181 -12.13 5.23 4.57
C GLY A 181 -11.22 4.03 4.26
N GLY A 182 -9.96 4.29 3.93
CA GLY A 182 -8.92 3.30 3.65
C GLY A 182 -7.52 3.89 3.78
N LEU A 183 -6.50 3.18 3.31
CA LEU A 183 -5.11 3.65 3.28
C LEU A 183 -4.54 3.58 1.87
N VAL A 184 -4.00 4.69 1.39
CA VAL A 184 -3.18 4.71 0.16
C VAL A 184 -1.71 4.71 0.54
N ARG A 185 -0.98 3.68 0.14
CA ARG A 185 0.45 3.54 0.41
C ARG A 185 1.25 3.34 -0.88
N VAL A 186 2.27 4.17 -1.09
CA VAL A 186 3.22 4.07 -2.20
C VAL A 186 4.63 3.91 -1.66
N GLY A 187 5.22 2.74 -1.89
CA GLY A 187 6.58 2.42 -1.44
C GLY A 187 7.67 3.19 -2.19
N GLY A 188 7.46 3.46 -3.47
CA GLY A 188 8.38 4.22 -4.33
C GLY A 188 8.12 5.72 -4.37
N LYS A 189 8.58 6.35 -5.45
CA LYS A 189 8.39 7.77 -5.72
C LYS A 189 7.11 8.01 -6.53
N VAL A 190 6.35 9.02 -6.16
CA VAL A 190 5.27 9.61 -6.96
C VAL A 190 5.83 10.79 -7.75
N ASP A 191 5.85 10.67 -9.08
CA ASP A 191 6.36 11.68 -10.00
C ASP A 191 5.23 12.17 -10.92
N ALA A 192 4.85 13.43 -10.79
CA ALA A 192 3.75 14.03 -11.52
C ALA A 192 4.18 15.29 -12.29
N SER A 193 3.93 15.29 -13.60
CA SER A 193 4.09 16.47 -14.45
C SER A 193 2.95 17.50 -14.32
N GLY A 194 1.97 17.24 -13.44
CA GLY A 194 0.88 18.13 -13.10
C GLY A 194 0.67 18.22 -11.58
N PRO A 195 -0.45 18.79 -11.13
CA PRO A 195 -0.73 18.95 -9.71
C PRO A 195 -0.91 17.60 -9.00
N VAL A 196 -0.53 17.55 -7.72
CA VAL A 196 -0.74 16.39 -6.86
C VAL A 196 -1.68 16.78 -5.73
N THR A 197 -2.72 15.97 -5.52
CA THR A 197 -3.66 16.14 -4.43
C THR A 197 -3.63 14.89 -3.55
N ILE A 198 -3.39 15.09 -2.26
CA ILE A 198 -3.28 14.04 -1.24
C ILE A 198 -4.33 14.32 -0.18
N ARG A 199 -5.24 13.38 0.05
CA ARG A 199 -6.33 13.53 1.02
C ARG A 199 -6.52 12.26 1.86
N GLY A 200 -6.81 12.44 3.14
CA GLY A 200 -7.06 11.34 4.07
C GLY A 200 -5.78 10.61 4.50
N ALA A 201 -5.85 9.30 4.77
CA ALA A 201 -4.72 8.51 5.25
C ALA A 201 -3.83 8.10 4.07
N VAL A 202 -2.66 8.73 3.95
CA VAL A 202 -1.74 8.49 2.83
C VAL A 202 -0.29 8.40 3.31
N GLU A 203 0.41 7.38 2.84
CA GLU A 203 1.82 7.15 3.13
C GLU A 203 2.63 7.00 1.83
N VAL A 204 3.59 7.89 1.59
CA VAL A 204 4.38 7.88 0.35
C VAL A 204 5.86 8.08 0.64
N GLY A 205 6.72 7.30 -0.03
CA GLY A 205 8.16 7.42 0.10
C GLY A 205 8.71 8.78 -0.36
N SER A 206 8.35 9.23 -1.55
CA SER A 206 8.73 10.54 -2.08
C SER A 206 7.68 11.06 -3.06
N VAL A 207 7.40 12.35 -3.05
CA VAL A 207 6.46 13.00 -3.97
C VAL A 207 7.17 14.17 -4.65
N GLU A 208 7.31 14.10 -5.96
CA GLU A 208 7.74 15.22 -6.81
C GLU A 208 6.62 15.64 -7.75
N SER A 209 6.34 16.94 -7.78
CA SER A 209 5.38 17.54 -8.71
C SER A 209 5.94 18.78 -9.38
N SER A 210 5.77 18.88 -10.69
CA SER A 210 6.00 20.15 -11.41
C SER A 210 4.90 21.19 -11.13
N GLY A 211 3.73 20.74 -10.65
CA GLY A 211 2.57 21.57 -10.34
C GLY A 211 2.46 21.96 -8.86
N LYS A 212 1.29 22.47 -8.49
CA LYS A 212 0.92 22.72 -7.09
C LYS A 212 0.65 21.38 -6.39
N ILE A 213 1.14 21.23 -5.17
CA ILE A 213 0.77 20.12 -4.28
C ILE A 213 -0.24 20.61 -3.25
N VAL A 214 -1.33 19.87 -3.08
CA VAL A 214 -2.33 20.11 -2.03
C VAL A 214 -2.41 18.87 -1.16
N VAL A 215 -2.18 19.04 0.14
CA VAL A 215 -2.25 17.97 1.13
C VAL A 215 -3.31 18.34 2.15
N GLU A 216 -4.31 17.49 2.32
CA GLU A 216 -5.41 17.67 3.28
C GLU A 216 -5.56 16.42 4.15
N SER A 217 -5.00 16.47 5.35
CA SER A 217 -5.28 15.47 6.38
C SER A 217 -6.68 15.71 6.97
N LEU A 218 -7.40 14.62 7.23
CA LEU A 218 -8.67 14.62 7.95
C LEU A 218 -8.40 14.33 9.44
N GLU A 219 -9.29 14.76 10.34
CA GLU A 219 -9.04 14.87 11.79
C GLU A 219 -8.49 13.61 12.50
N THR A 220 -8.70 12.42 11.94
CA THR A 220 -8.24 11.13 12.53
C THR A 220 -7.14 10.44 11.71
N GLN A 221 -6.68 11.07 10.63
CA GLN A 221 -5.84 10.44 9.62
C GLN A 221 -4.54 11.22 9.45
N ARG A 222 -3.42 10.50 9.59
CA ARG A 222 -2.07 11.03 9.42
C ARG A 222 -1.63 10.86 7.98
N ILE A 223 -0.93 11.87 7.46
CA ILE A 223 -0.25 11.79 6.17
C ILE A 223 1.25 11.78 6.45
N VAL A 224 1.93 10.72 5.99
CA VAL A 224 3.39 10.56 6.16
C VAL A 224 4.06 10.54 4.80
N LEU A 225 4.94 11.51 4.58
CA LEU A 225 5.66 11.66 3.33
C LEU A 225 7.17 11.63 3.65
N GLY A 226 7.95 10.90 2.85
CA GLY A 226 9.40 10.99 2.98
C GLY A 226 9.88 12.33 2.43
N GLU A 227 10.16 12.41 1.14
CA GLU A 227 10.51 13.69 0.50
C GLU A 227 9.29 14.30 -0.18
N LEU A 228 9.16 15.62 -0.10
CA LEU A 228 8.06 16.35 -0.70
C LEU A 228 8.58 17.57 -1.45
N GLU A 229 8.55 17.50 -2.78
CA GLU A 229 9.06 18.53 -3.68
C GLU A 229 7.98 19.05 -4.65
N SER A 230 7.77 20.37 -4.66
CA SER A 230 6.86 21.05 -5.60
C SER A 230 7.55 22.20 -6.32
N LYS A 231 7.38 22.28 -7.65
CA LYS A 231 7.83 23.42 -8.45
C LYS A 231 6.81 24.58 -8.52
N GLY A 232 5.51 24.32 -8.31
CA GLY A 232 4.46 25.35 -8.41
C GLY A 232 4.12 26.06 -7.10
N GLY A 233 4.13 25.34 -5.96
CA GLY A 233 3.70 25.83 -4.66
C GLY A 233 2.93 24.78 -3.88
N MET A 234 2.68 25.00 -2.60
CA MET A 234 2.12 23.98 -1.72
C MET A 234 1.04 24.53 -0.80
N GLU A 235 0.02 23.73 -0.56
CA GLU A 235 -0.99 23.98 0.47
C GLU A 235 -1.11 22.75 1.35
N ILE A 236 -0.86 22.93 2.64
CA ILE A 236 -0.85 21.86 3.63
C ILE A 236 -1.96 22.16 4.63
N GLY A 237 -2.87 21.21 4.83
CA GLY A 237 -3.92 21.27 5.82
C GLY A 237 -4.04 19.99 6.64
N GLY A 238 -4.51 20.11 7.87
CA GLY A 238 -4.57 18.99 8.83
C GLY A 238 -3.21 18.67 9.45
N ASP A 239 -3.00 17.44 9.92
CA ASP A 239 -1.75 16.97 10.52
C ASP A 239 -0.92 16.20 9.48
N VAL A 240 0.20 16.80 9.08
CA VAL A 240 1.06 16.29 8.01
C VAL A 240 2.50 16.23 8.49
N GLU A 241 3.12 15.08 8.26
CA GLU A 241 4.53 14.88 8.53
C GLU A 241 5.32 14.59 7.27
N VAL A 242 6.48 15.21 7.22
CA VAL A 242 7.39 15.12 6.09
C VAL A 242 8.81 14.90 6.59
N ARG A 243 9.60 14.05 5.92
CA ARG A 243 11.04 13.98 6.19
C ARG A 243 11.75 15.22 5.65
N ASP A 244 11.74 15.46 4.34
CA ASP A 244 12.31 16.68 3.74
C ASP A 244 11.27 17.41 2.90
N PHE A 245 11.22 18.74 3.05
CA PHE A 245 10.24 19.59 2.40
C PHE A 245 10.93 20.63 1.51
N LYS A 246 10.55 20.67 0.23
CA LYS A 246 11.06 21.63 -0.74
C LYS A 246 9.95 22.21 -1.62
N ALA A 247 9.81 23.52 -1.61
CA ALA A 247 8.87 24.22 -2.49
C ALA A 247 9.56 25.36 -3.24
N SER A 248 9.47 25.36 -4.56
CA SER A 248 9.92 26.49 -5.38
C SER A 248 8.92 27.65 -5.34
N GLY A 249 7.63 27.34 -5.21
CA GLY A 249 6.55 28.32 -5.07
C GLY A 249 6.25 28.70 -3.62
N SER A 250 5.20 29.48 -3.43
CA SER A 250 4.70 29.83 -2.09
C SER A 250 4.05 28.64 -1.40
N VAL A 251 4.13 28.61 -0.07
CA VAL A 251 3.59 27.57 0.80
C VAL A 251 2.58 28.17 1.75
N LYS A 252 1.40 27.57 1.81
CA LYS A 252 0.33 27.93 2.75
C LYS A 252 0.09 26.76 3.69
N ILE A 253 0.06 27.03 5.00
CA ILE A 253 -0.10 26.03 6.06
C ILE A 253 -1.36 26.37 6.85
N ASN A 254 -2.33 25.46 6.82
CA ASN A 254 -3.65 25.53 7.45
C ASN A 254 -3.85 24.29 8.34
N GLY A 255 -2.97 24.12 9.33
CA GLY A 255 -2.89 22.91 10.14
C GLY A 255 -1.51 22.75 10.76
N LYS A 256 -1.15 21.52 11.10
CA LYS A 256 0.15 21.18 11.66
C LYS A 256 1.02 20.55 10.58
N LEU A 257 2.15 21.18 10.27
CA LEU A 257 3.19 20.62 9.43
C LEU A 257 4.42 20.34 10.29
N HIS A 258 4.80 19.07 10.42
CA HIS A 258 6.05 18.66 11.05
C HIS A 258 7.04 18.16 10.01
N VAL A 259 8.17 18.85 9.90
CA VAL A 259 9.30 18.46 9.04
C VAL A 259 10.46 17.97 9.89
N HIS A 260 10.81 16.70 9.74
CA HIS A 260 11.88 16.07 10.53
C HIS A 260 13.29 16.46 10.05
N GLY A 261 13.44 16.71 8.75
CA GLY A 261 14.67 17.09 8.08
C GLY A 261 14.64 18.57 7.69
N ASN A 262 15.02 18.85 6.45
CA ASN A 262 15.16 20.22 5.96
C ASN A 262 13.85 20.77 5.40
N PHE A 263 13.60 22.04 5.68
CA PHE A 263 12.50 22.81 5.12
C PHE A 263 13.06 23.93 4.27
N THR A 264 12.89 23.85 2.95
CA THR A 264 13.38 24.86 1.99
C THR A 264 12.23 25.40 1.16
N VAL A 265 12.03 26.72 1.19
CA VAL A 265 11.01 27.40 0.39
C VAL A 265 11.61 28.60 -0.34
N HIS A 266 11.48 28.64 -1.67
CA HIS A 266 11.90 29.78 -2.48
C HIS A 266 10.83 30.86 -2.62
N GLY A 267 9.56 30.53 -2.40
CA GLY A 267 8.46 31.49 -2.33
C GLY A 267 8.19 32.04 -0.93
N ASN A 268 6.99 32.59 -0.73
CA ASN A 268 6.53 33.03 0.58
C ASN A 268 5.94 31.87 1.37
N VAL A 269 6.08 31.89 2.69
CA VAL A 269 5.46 30.93 3.61
C VAL A 269 4.42 31.67 4.43
N LYS A 270 3.17 31.21 4.37
CA LYS A 270 2.07 31.74 5.18
C LYS A 270 1.54 30.65 6.12
N VAL A 271 1.65 30.89 7.41
CA VAL A 271 1.10 30.04 8.47
C VAL A 271 -0.18 30.71 8.98
N GLN A 272 -1.32 30.03 8.87
CA GLN A 272 -2.60 30.59 9.31
C GLN A 272 -2.72 30.61 10.85
N THR A 273 -3.61 31.44 11.37
CA THR A 273 -3.92 31.49 12.80
C THR A 273 -4.35 30.12 13.30
N GLY A 274 -3.70 29.65 14.37
CA GLY A 274 -3.94 28.31 14.92
C GLY A 274 -3.25 27.16 14.18
N SER A 275 -2.46 27.46 13.14
CA SER A 275 -1.60 26.48 12.46
C SER A 275 -0.20 26.44 13.07
N GLU A 276 0.49 25.32 12.88
CA GLU A 276 1.82 25.08 13.43
C GLU A 276 2.78 24.60 12.34
N LEU A 277 4.00 25.14 12.33
CA LEU A 277 5.11 24.67 11.51
C LEU A 277 6.27 24.28 12.43
N ILE A 278 6.53 22.99 12.55
CA ILE A 278 7.64 22.43 13.31
C ILE A 278 8.71 21.96 12.32
N VAL A 279 9.95 22.41 12.48
CA VAL A 279 11.07 21.96 11.64
C VAL A 279 12.23 21.57 12.56
N ASN A 280 12.63 20.30 12.51
CA ASN A 280 13.74 19.79 13.32
C ASN A 280 15.12 19.98 12.65
N GLY A 281 15.17 20.03 11.32
CA GLY A 281 16.40 20.27 10.57
C GLY A 281 16.57 21.73 10.14
N ARG A 282 17.26 21.96 9.02
CA ARG A 282 17.53 23.32 8.54
C ARG A 282 16.27 23.96 7.96
N ARG A 283 15.96 25.17 8.41
CA ARG A 283 14.90 26.01 7.85
C ARG A 283 15.49 27.10 6.95
N THR A 284 15.15 27.08 5.67
CA THR A 284 15.56 28.06 4.67
C THR A 284 14.33 28.62 3.97
N ILE A 285 14.07 29.93 4.11
CA ILE A 285 12.98 30.62 3.42
C ILE A 285 13.59 31.82 2.70
N HIS A 286 13.50 31.84 1.37
CA HIS A 286 14.00 32.96 0.56
C HIS A 286 12.97 34.09 0.41
N GLY A 287 11.68 33.78 0.54
CA GLY A 287 10.61 34.77 0.56
C GLY A 287 10.29 35.27 1.97
N LYS A 288 9.07 35.79 2.15
CA LYS A 288 8.58 36.25 3.44
C LYS A 288 7.95 35.10 4.22
N LEU A 289 8.11 35.13 5.54
CA LEU A 289 7.33 34.32 6.46
C LEU A 289 6.26 35.21 7.09
N GLU A 290 5.00 34.86 6.89
CA GLU A 290 3.85 35.52 7.50
C GLU A 290 3.15 34.55 8.45
N ASN A 291 3.03 34.94 9.71
CA ASN A 291 2.16 34.29 10.68
C ASN A 291 0.89 35.16 10.77
N ALA A 292 -0.27 34.58 10.44
CA ALA A 292 -1.56 35.25 10.52
C ALA A 292 -2.19 35.08 11.91
#